data_AF-A0A1X7SQM1-F1
#
_entry.id   AF-A0A1X7SQM1-F1
#
_cell.length_a   1.000
_cell.length_b   1.000
_cell.length_c   1.000
_cell.angle_alpha   90.00
_cell.angle_beta   90.00
_cell.angle_gamma   90.00
#
_symmetry.space_group_name_H-M   'P 1'
#
loop_
_entity.id
_entity.type
_entity.pdbx_description
1 polymer ?
#
loop_
_entity_poly.entity_id
_entity_poly.type
_entity_poly.pdbx_seq_one_letter_code
_entity_poly.pdbx_strand_id
1 'polypeptide(L)'
;MLMDLMYRISKGYQTSPDLRLTWLQNMAKQHNEKDHYTESAMCLTHAAALVAEYLYMLDGSQHLPVGCVTFQKISPNMLEESAISDDVINPDEEGIATSRLFTESGLIGLLEQAAPMFRESQLYEAAAEIYKLVIPLYEHRRKNHSLESVYNKLSDCYKSLAKKGDRRFLGSYFRVGFYGFWFGDLHMKEFIYKEEALMKLSEFSLKLENLYSEQLGSEKVEIIKDSNEVDTSKLDGGKAYIQVTYVEPYFEDWELKKRLTVFDKSFNIRRFFFSTPFTPGGKAHGELHNQWMKRTVLTTEKSFPYVKRRLEVIRTDTVKLKPLEVAILNMESKIHELKAVLNRTPCDSKLLQMQLQGGIATA
;
A
#
# COMPACT_ATOMS: atom_id res chain seq x y z
N MET A 1 3.61 -13.02 8.06
CA MET A 1 3.92 -14.46 8.02
C MET A 1 2.74 -15.30 7.56
N LEU A 2 1.64 -15.44 8.33
CA LEU A 2 0.47 -16.21 7.88
C LEU A 2 -0.10 -15.72 6.54
N MET A 3 -0.32 -14.41 6.40
CA MET A 3 -0.87 -13.85 5.15
C MET A 3 0.08 -14.04 3.95
N ASP A 4 1.40 -14.05 4.16
CA ASP A 4 2.37 -14.33 3.09
C ASP A 4 2.32 -15.80 2.68
N LEU A 5 2.13 -16.72 3.64
CA LEU A 5 1.94 -18.14 3.35
C LEU A 5 0.64 -18.37 2.58
N MET A 6 -0.48 -17.82 3.06
CA MET A 6 -1.77 -17.92 2.37
C MET A 6 -1.69 -17.35 0.96
N TYR A 7 -1.03 -16.20 0.78
CA TYR A 7 -0.82 -15.62 -0.53
C TYR A 7 0.01 -16.53 -1.45
N ARG A 8 1.11 -17.11 -0.97
CA ARG A 8 1.94 -18.05 -1.75
C ARG A 8 1.13 -19.27 -2.20
N ILE A 9 0.35 -19.86 -1.28
CA ILE A 9 -0.50 -21.00 -1.59
C ILE A 9 -1.58 -20.60 -2.60
N SER A 10 -2.26 -19.48 -2.35
CA SER A 10 -3.27 -18.91 -3.25
C SER A 10 -2.73 -18.65 -4.65
N LYS A 11 -1.50 -18.14 -4.76
CA LYS A 11 -0.83 -17.89 -6.04
C LYS A 11 -0.48 -19.19 -6.77
N GLY A 12 -0.16 -20.26 -6.04
CA GLY A 12 0.04 -21.59 -6.62
C GLY A 12 -1.22 -22.16 -7.30
N TYR A 13 -2.40 -21.68 -6.93
CA TYR A 13 -3.68 -22.06 -7.53
C TYR A 13 -4.17 -21.10 -8.62
N GLN A 14 -3.29 -20.31 -9.24
CA GLN A 14 -3.69 -19.40 -10.34
C GLN A 14 -4.36 -20.13 -11.53
N THR A 15 -4.04 -21.41 -11.74
CA THR A 15 -4.66 -22.27 -12.76
C THR A 15 -6.01 -22.87 -12.32
N SER A 16 -6.42 -22.70 -11.06
CA SER A 16 -7.70 -23.17 -10.53
C SER A 16 -8.51 -21.99 -9.98
N PRO A 17 -9.40 -21.39 -10.78
CA PRO A 17 -10.08 -20.16 -10.41
C PRO A 17 -10.95 -20.31 -9.14
N ASP A 18 -11.58 -21.46 -8.93
CA ASP A 18 -12.37 -21.75 -7.72
C ASP A 18 -11.52 -21.77 -6.44
N LEU A 19 -10.33 -22.37 -6.50
CA LEU A 19 -9.40 -22.39 -5.37
C LEU A 19 -8.80 -21.01 -5.13
N ARG A 20 -8.38 -20.31 -6.20
CA ARG A 20 -7.90 -18.93 -6.12
C ARG A 20 -8.94 -18.02 -5.45
N LEU A 21 -10.19 -18.12 -5.88
CA LEU A 21 -11.31 -17.36 -5.32
C LEU A 21 -11.52 -17.67 -3.83
N THR A 22 -11.53 -18.95 -3.45
CA THR A 22 -11.69 -19.39 -2.06
C THR A 22 -10.59 -18.83 -1.16
N TRP A 23 -9.34 -18.84 -1.64
CA TRP A 23 -8.22 -18.27 -0.90
C TRP A 23 -8.33 -16.76 -0.74
N LEU A 24 -8.69 -16.03 -1.79
CA LEU A 24 -8.89 -14.58 -1.73
C LEU A 24 -9.99 -14.22 -0.72
N GLN A 25 -11.10 -14.96 -0.69
CA GLN A 25 -12.17 -14.75 0.30
C GLN A 25 -11.71 -15.06 1.73
N ASN A 26 -10.94 -16.13 1.93
CA ASN A 26 -10.39 -16.45 3.25
C ASN A 26 -9.40 -15.38 3.73
N MET A 27 -8.53 -14.89 2.85
CA MET A 27 -7.63 -13.77 3.14
C MET A 27 -8.42 -12.51 3.50
N ALA A 28 -9.48 -12.19 2.76
CA ALA A 28 -10.35 -11.06 3.06
C ALA A 28 -10.96 -11.17 4.47
N LYS A 29 -11.50 -12.34 4.81
CA LYS A 29 -12.08 -12.61 6.13
C LYS A 29 -11.06 -12.43 7.25
N GLN A 30 -9.85 -12.97 7.11
CA GLN A 30 -8.80 -12.81 8.12
C GLN A 30 -8.29 -11.39 8.28
N HIS A 31 -8.27 -10.60 7.19
CA HIS A 31 -7.97 -9.18 7.28
C HIS A 31 -9.08 -8.42 8.01
N ASN A 32 -10.34 -8.73 7.70
CA ASN A 32 -11.49 -8.13 8.36
C ASN A 32 -11.54 -8.44 9.86
N GLU A 33 -11.21 -9.67 10.27
CA GLU A 33 -11.09 -10.06 11.69
C GLU A 33 -10.00 -9.31 12.46
N LYS A 34 -9.05 -8.68 11.74
CA LYS A 34 -7.95 -7.90 12.30
C LYS A 34 -8.10 -6.39 12.02
N ASP A 35 -9.28 -5.96 11.59
CA ASP A 35 -9.58 -4.58 11.22
C ASP A 35 -8.69 -4.02 10.09
N HIS A 36 -8.05 -4.87 9.30
CA HIS A 36 -7.28 -4.46 8.12
C HIS A 36 -8.21 -4.31 6.92
N TYR A 37 -9.13 -3.35 7.00
CA TYR A 37 -10.20 -3.17 6.03
C TYR A 37 -9.65 -2.88 4.62
N THR A 38 -8.50 -2.21 4.49
CA THR A 38 -7.93 -1.89 3.18
C THR A 38 -7.54 -3.16 2.44
N GLU A 39 -6.81 -4.05 3.11
CA GLU A 39 -6.33 -5.28 2.50
C GLU A 39 -7.47 -6.30 2.31
N SER A 40 -8.48 -6.29 3.18
CA SER A 40 -9.74 -7.02 2.98
C SER A 40 -10.45 -6.58 1.69
N ALA A 41 -10.62 -5.27 1.50
CA ALA A 41 -11.22 -4.70 0.29
C ALA A 41 -10.44 -5.08 -0.97
N MET A 42 -9.10 -5.05 -0.91
CA MET A 42 -8.25 -5.48 -2.02
C MET A 42 -8.46 -6.96 -2.34
N CYS A 43 -8.50 -7.86 -1.34
CA CYS A 43 -8.75 -9.28 -1.58
C CYS A 43 -10.10 -9.53 -2.27
N LEU A 44 -11.16 -8.84 -1.83
CA LEU A 44 -12.49 -8.92 -2.45
C LEU A 44 -12.51 -8.33 -3.86
N THR A 45 -11.75 -7.26 -4.10
CA THR A 45 -11.64 -6.65 -5.43
C THR A 45 -10.88 -7.55 -6.41
N HIS A 46 -9.81 -8.22 -5.96
CA HIS A 46 -9.12 -9.25 -6.74
C HIS A 46 -10.05 -10.43 -7.03
N ALA A 47 -10.85 -10.88 -6.05
CA ALA A 47 -11.86 -11.92 -6.26
C ALA A 47 -12.91 -11.50 -7.30
N ALA A 48 -13.39 -10.25 -7.25
CA ALA A 48 -14.32 -9.71 -8.24
C ALA A 48 -13.70 -9.59 -9.64
N ALA A 49 -12.44 -9.16 -9.74
CA ALA A 49 -11.72 -9.10 -11.00
C ALA A 49 -11.55 -10.49 -11.63
N LEU A 50 -11.19 -11.50 -10.83
CA LEU A 50 -11.11 -12.89 -11.26
C LEU A 50 -12.47 -13.39 -11.78
N VAL A 51 -13.55 -13.18 -11.02
CA VAL A 51 -14.90 -13.59 -11.47
C VAL A 51 -15.29 -12.86 -12.76
N ALA A 52 -14.99 -11.56 -12.88
CA ALA A 52 -15.28 -10.79 -14.08
C ALA A 52 -14.49 -11.27 -15.31
N GLU A 53 -13.24 -11.70 -15.15
CA GLU A 53 -12.44 -12.29 -16.23
C GLU A 53 -13.12 -13.52 -16.81
N TYR A 54 -13.48 -14.48 -15.96
CA TYR A 54 -14.10 -15.73 -16.40
C TYR A 54 -15.52 -15.52 -16.92
N LEU A 55 -16.30 -14.62 -16.32
CA LEU A 55 -17.61 -14.25 -16.85
C LEU A 55 -17.50 -13.63 -18.24
N TYR A 56 -16.52 -12.76 -18.48
CA TYR A 56 -16.33 -12.14 -19.79
C TYR A 56 -15.87 -13.14 -20.85
N MET A 57 -15.07 -14.14 -20.48
CA MET A 57 -14.68 -15.23 -21.38
C MET A 57 -15.87 -16.12 -21.78
N LEU A 58 -16.81 -16.36 -20.86
CA LEU A 58 -18.02 -17.15 -21.11
C LEU A 58 -19.11 -16.34 -21.85
N ASP A 59 -19.28 -15.08 -21.45
CA ASP A 59 -20.32 -14.18 -21.93
C ASP A 59 -19.76 -12.76 -22.06
N GLY A 60 -19.46 -12.36 -23.30
CA GLY A 60 -18.96 -11.03 -23.66
C GLY A 60 -20.02 -9.91 -23.63
N SER A 61 -21.11 -10.09 -22.88
CA SER A 61 -22.21 -9.14 -22.79
C SER A 61 -21.76 -7.74 -22.35
N GLN A 62 -22.32 -6.71 -23.00
CA GLN A 62 -21.88 -5.32 -22.86
C GLN A 62 -22.06 -4.74 -21.44
N HIS A 63 -22.99 -5.26 -20.63
CA HIS A 63 -23.21 -4.78 -19.26
C HIS A 63 -22.19 -5.34 -18.25
N LEU A 64 -21.46 -6.40 -18.58
CA LEU A 64 -20.44 -6.98 -17.73
C LEU A 64 -19.12 -6.20 -17.83
N PRO A 65 -18.29 -6.18 -16.78
CA PRO A 65 -16.94 -5.67 -16.87
C PRO A 65 -16.14 -6.43 -17.93
N VAL A 66 -15.33 -5.71 -18.71
CA VAL A 66 -14.35 -6.29 -19.64
C VAL A 66 -13.17 -6.83 -18.82
N GLY A 67 -13.38 -8.02 -18.24
CA GLY A 67 -12.42 -8.75 -17.42
C GLY A 67 -11.68 -7.93 -16.36
N CYS A 68 -10.43 -8.32 -16.09
CA CYS A 68 -9.54 -7.67 -15.14
C CYS A 68 -9.14 -6.24 -15.55
N VAL A 69 -9.14 -5.93 -16.85
CA VAL A 69 -8.77 -4.61 -17.37
C VAL A 69 -9.70 -3.52 -16.85
N THR A 70 -10.98 -3.84 -16.68
CA THR A 70 -11.95 -2.89 -16.11
C THR A 70 -11.57 -2.47 -14.68
N PHE A 71 -10.97 -3.37 -13.91
CA PHE A 71 -10.54 -3.15 -12.53
C PHE A 71 -9.19 -2.44 -12.42
N GLN A 72 -8.45 -2.29 -13.53
CA GLN A 72 -7.18 -1.55 -13.56
C GLN A 72 -7.34 -0.09 -13.12
N LYS A 73 -8.52 0.50 -13.37
CA LYS A 73 -8.89 1.85 -12.89
C LYS A 73 -8.85 1.96 -11.37
N ILE A 74 -9.16 0.86 -10.67
CA ILE A 74 -9.04 0.78 -9.22
C ILE A 74 -7.59 0.54 -8.87
N SER A 75 -6.98 -0.55 -9.35
CA SER A 75 -5.58 -0.83 -9.08
C SER A 75 -4.90 -1.58 -10.23
N PRO A 76 -3.65 -1.22 -10.59
CA PRO A 76 -2.89 -1.96 -11.60
C PRO A 76 -2.58 -3.40 -11.17
N ASN A 77 -2.65 -3.69 -9.87
CA ASN A 77 -2.41 -5.04 -9.34
C ASN A 77 -3.47 -6.05 -9.81
N MET A 78 -4.67 -5.59 -10.20
CA MET A 78 -5.80 -6.46 -10.60
C MET A 78 -5.51 -7.29 -11.85
N LEU A 79 -4.60 -6.82 -12.71
CA LEU A 79 -4.18 -7.56 -13.89
C LEU A 79 -3.49 -8.89 -13.57
N GLU A 80 -3.09 -9.12 -12.32
CA GLU A 80 -2.52 -10.40 -11.91
C GLU A 80 -3.53 -11.55 -11.87
N GLU A 81 -4.83 -11.24 -11.88
CA GLU A 81 -5.90 -12.25 -11.96
C GLU A 81 -6.33 -12.52 -13.40
N SER A 82 -5.73 -11.81 -14.37
CA SER A 82 -6.07 -11.99 -15.77
C SER A 82 -5.55 -13.33 -16.27
N ALA A 83 -6.38 -14.03 -17.02
CA ALA A 83 -6.10 -15.34 -17.56
C ALA A 83 -5.36 -15.17 -18.91
N ILE A 84 -4.08 -14.77 -18.86
CA ILE A 84 -3.23 -14.50 -20.04
C ILE A 84 -2.03 -15.47 -20.14
N SER A 85 -2.04 -16.64 -19.50
CA SER A 85 -0.97 -17.63 -19.67
C SER A 85 -1.30 -18.69 -20.73
N ASP A 86 -0.28 -19.29 -21.34
CA ASP A 86 -0.44 -20.42 -22.26
C ASP A 86 -1.09 -21.65 -21.59
N ASP A 87 -1.07 -21.70 -20.25
CA ASP A 87 -1.72 -22.71 -19.40
C ASP A 87 -3.16 -22.32 -18.97
N VAL A 88 -3.76 -21.29 -19.58
CA VAL A 88 -5.15 -20.89 -19.28
C VAL A 88 -6.07 -21.99 -19.76
N ILE A 89 -6.70 -22.63 -18.79
CA ILE A 89 -7.64 -23.69 -19.06
C ILE A 89 -8.92 -23.08 -19.62
N ASN A 90 -9.42 -23.65 -20.72
CA ASN A 90 -10.64 -23.15 -21.36
C ASN A 90 -11.79 -23.21 -20.32
N PRO A 91 -12.50 -22.11 -20.05
CA PRO A 91 -13.62 -22.12 -19.11
C PRO A 91 -14.75 -23.09 -19.51
N ASP A 92 -14.77 -23.58 -20.75
CA ASP A 92 -15.66 -24.65 -21.21
C ASP A 92 -15.24 -26.08 -20.76
N GLU A 93 -14.06 -26.25 -20.15
CA GLU A 93 -13.65 -27.55 -19.59
C GLU A 93 -14.41 -27.89 -18.30
N GLU A 94 -14.84 -29.15 -18.17
CA GLU A 94 -15.61 -29.62 -17.01
C GLU A 94 -14.84 -29.39 -15.69
N GLY A 95 -15.47 -28.69 -14.75
CA GLY A 95 -14.95 -28.47 -13.40
C GLY A 95 -14.33 -27.09 -13.13
N ILE A 96 -14.32 -26.20 -14.11
CA ILE A 96 -13.70 -24.87 -14.01
C ILE A 96 -14.77 -23.79 -13.80
N ALA A 97 -14.49 -22.86 -12.88
CA ALA A 97 -15.40 -21.77 -12.53
C ALA A 97 -16.79 -22.28 -12.13
N THR A 98 -16.85 -23.42 -11.45
CA THR A 98 -18.10 -24.10 -11.08
C THR A 98 -18.72 -23.58 -9.79
N SER A 99 -17.99 -22.77 -9.02
CA SER A 99 -18.50 -22.13 -7.83
C SER A 99 -19.70 -21.25 -8.16
N ARG A 100 -20.68 -21.22 -7.24
CA ARG A 100 -21.87 -20.36 -7.31
C ARG A 100 -21.54 -18.86 -7.45
N LEU A 101 -20.29 -18.50 -7.16
CA LEU A 101 -19.78 -17.14 -7.24
C LEU A 101 -19.37 -16.72 -8.66
N PHE A 102 -19.12 -17.65 -9.59
CA PHE A 102 -18.90 -17.34 -11.01
C PHE A 102 -20.23 -17.08 -11.72
N THR A 103 -20.97 -16.12 -11.19
CA THR A 103 -22.23 -15.62 -11.72
C THR A 103 -22.24 -14.11 -11.56
N GLU A 104 -23.02 -13.41 -12.38
CA GLU A 104 -23.19 -11.96 -12.21
C GLU A 104 -23.71 -11.61 -10.80
N SER A 105 -24.54 -12.47 -10.17
CA SER A 105 -24.96 -12.30 -8.78
C SER A 105 -23.80 -12.42 -7.78
N GLY A 106 -22.89 -13.37 -8.01
CA GLY A 106 -21.66 -13.54 -7.22
C GLY A 106 -20.72 -12.35 -7.36
N LEU A 107 -20.53 -11.85 -8.59
CA LEU A 107 -19.76 -10.64 -8.87
C LEU A 107 -20.31 -9.43 -8.11
N ILE A 108 -21.62 -9.18 -8.20
CA ILE A 108 -22.29 -8.11 -7.45
C ILE A 108 -22.03 -8.29 -5.95
N GLY A 109 -22.20 -9.51 -5.42
CA GLY A 109 -22.00 -9.80 -4.01
C GLY A 109 -20.57 -9.53 -3.52
N LEU A 110 -19.55 -9.80 -4.35
CA LEU A 110 -18.15 -9.48 -4.02
C LEU A 110 -17.90 -7.97 -4.01
N LEU A 111 -18.40 -7.25 -5.01
CA LEU A 111 -18.28 -5.79 -5.11
C LEU A 111 -18.99 -5.08 -3.94
N GLU A 112 -20.20 -5.53 -3.58
CA GLU A 112 -20.96 -4.98 -2.46
C GLU A 112 -20.32 -5.26 -1.10
N GLN A 113 -19.52 -6.32 -0.97
CA GLN A 113 -18.69 -6.55 0.22
C GLN A 113 -17.42 -5.70 0.22
N ALA A 114 -16.81 -5.45 -0.95
CA ALA A 114 -15.57 -4.67 -1.04
C ALA A 114 -15.77 -3.18 -0.73
N ALA A 115 -16.83 -2.56 -1.26
CA ALA A 115 -17.03 -1.11 -1.11
C ALA A 115 -17.14 -0.63 0.35
N PRO A 116 -17.90 -1.29 1.26
CA PRO A 116 -17.93 -0.94 2.67
C PRO A 116 -16.55 -0.98 3.33
N MET A 117 -15.72 -1.98 3.00
CA MET A 117 -14.37 -2.10 3.56
C MET A 117 -13.50 -0.89 3.18
N PHE A 118 -13.54 -0.44 1.92
CA PHE A 118 -12.87 0.80 1.53
C PHE A 118 -13.40 2.04 2.26
N ARG A 119 -14.70 2.10 2.57
CA ARG A 119 -15.29 3.22 3.32
C ARG A 119 -14.81 3.25 4.77
N GLU A 120 -14.71 2.09 5.43
CA GLU A 120 -14.15 1.96 6.78
C GLU A 120 -12.68 2.42 6.81
N SER A 121 -11.90 2.08 5.78
CA SER A 121 -10.53 2.59 5.58
C SER A 121 -10.44 4.07 5.15
N GLN A 122 -11.57 4.77 5.03
CA GLN A 122 -11.63 6.16 4.55
C GLN A 122 -11.11 6.38 3.11
N LEU A 123 -11.07 5.30 2.31
CA LEU A 123 -10.70 5.27 0.89
C LEU A 123 -11.96 5.43 0.03
N TYR A 124 -12.65 6.56 0.22
CA TYR A 124 -13.95 6.82 -0.39
C TYR A 124 -13.91 6.90 -1.93
N GLU A 125 -12.77 7.31 -2.51
CA GLU A 125 -12.55 7.31 -3.95
C GLU A 125 -12.54 5.87 -4.51
N ALA A 126 -11.84 4.95 -3.86
CA ALA A 126 -11.83 3.54 -4.25
C ALA A 126 -13.22 2.89 -4.08
N ALA A 127 -13.91 3.19 -2.98
CA ALA A 127 -15.29 2.74 -2.78
C ALA A 127 -16.24 3.25 -3.88
N ALA A 128 -16.08 4.51 -4.30
CA ALA A 128 -16.85 5.09 -5.40
C ALA A 128 -16.61 4.37 -6.72
N GLU A 129 -15.37 4.01 -7.04
CA GLU A 129 -15.06 3.21 -8.23
C GLU A 129 -15.70 1.82 -8.18
N ILE A 130 -15.72 1.15 -7.02
CA ILE A 130 -16.43 -0.12 -6.87
C ILE A 130 -17.93 0.04 -7.15
N TYR A 131 -18.58 1.06 -6.59
CA TYR A 131 -20.01 1.30 -6.84
C TYR A 131 -20.30 1.57 -8.32
N LYS A 132 -19.41 2.27 -9.03
CA LYS A 132 -19.54 2.49 -10.48
C LYS A 132 -19.50 1.19 -11.29
N LEU A 133 -18.83 0.15 -10.81
CA LEU A 133 -18.85 -1.17 -11.45
C LEU A 133 -20.18 -1.91 -11.23
N VAL A 134 -20.87 -1.65 -10.12
CA VAL A 134 -22.13 -2.31 -9.78
C VAL A 134 -23.33 -1.71 -10.53
N ILE A 135 -23.27 -0.42 -10.86
CA ILE A 135 -24.39 0.32 -11.49
C ILE A 135 -24.89 -0.36 -12.79
N PRO A 136 -24.05 -0.66 -13.79
CA PRO A 136 -24.51 -1.28 -15.05
C PRO A 136 -25.18 -2.63 -14.84
N LEU A 137 -24.71 -3.42 -13.85
CA LEU A 137 -25.26 -4.72 -13.50
C LEU A 137 -26.69 -4.59 -12.94
N TYR A 138 -26.93 -3.60 -12.08
CA TYR A 138 -28.27 -3.35 -11.55
C TYR A 138 -29.21 -2.69 -12.56
N GLU A 139 -28.71 -1.86 -13.46
CA GLU A 139 -29.49 -1.30 -14.57
C GLU A 139 -29.99 -2.39 -15.51
N HIS A 140 -29.11 -3.32 -15.90
CA HIS A 140 -29.47 -4.47 -16.73
C HIS A 140 -30.58 -5.31 -16.09
N ARG A 141 -30.48 -5.58 -14.79
CA ARG A 141 -31.47 -6.35 -14.02
C ARG A 141 -32.71 -5.57 -13.59
N ARG A 142 -32.81 -4.28 -13.92
CA ARG A 142 -33.89 -3.37 -13.51
C ARG A 142 -34.13 -3.35 -11.99
N LYS A 143 -33.06 -3.49 -11.19
CA LYS A 143 -33.13 -3.47 -9.72
C LYS A 143 -33.12 -2.04 -9.17
N ASN A 144 -34.23 -1.33 -9.33
CA ASN A 144 -34.34 0.10 -9.00
C ASN A 144 -34.03 0.42 -7.53
N HIS A 145 -34.49 -0.39 -6.57
CA HIS A 145 -34.17 -0.19 -5.15
C HIS A 145 -32.68 -0.36 -4.84
N SER A 146 -32.01 -1.32 -5.50
CA SER A 146 -30.57 -1.51 -5.34
C SER A 146 -29.80 -0.34 -5.94
N LEU A 147 -30.24 0.18 -7.10
CA LEU A 147 -29.66 1.38 -7.71
C LEU A 147 -29.79 2.59 -6.78
N GLU A 148 -30.97 2.86 -6.24
CA GLU A 148 -31.20 3.94 -5.28
C GLU A 148 -30.23 3.82 -4.08
N SER A 149 -30.08 2.62 -3.52
CA SER A 149 -29.14 2.36 -2.42
C SER A 149 -27.69 2.64 -2.81
N VAL A 150 -27.25 2.21 -3.99
CA VAL A 150 -25.88 2.43 -4.50
C VAL A 150 -25.62 3.92 -4.72
N TYR A 151 -26.55 4.65 -5.34
CA TYR A 151 -26.41 6.10 -5.54
C TYR A 151 -26.35 6.87 -4.21
N ASN A 152 -27.15 6.47 -3.21
CA ASN A 152 -27.06 7.05 -1.86
C ASN A 152 -25.70 6.80 -1.22
N LYS A 153 -25.19 5.56 -1.27
CA LYS A 153 -23.86 5.20 -0.76
C LYS A 153 -22.74 5.97 -1.48
N LEU A 154 -22.86 6.16 -2.80
CA LEU A 154 -21.93 6.95 -3.60
C LEU A 154 -21.95 8.43 -3.20
N SER A 155 -23.15 9.00 -3.02
CA SER A 155 -23.33 10.35 -2.48
C SER A 155 -22.63 10.51 -1.12
N ASP A 156 -22.77 9.52 -0.23
CA ASP A 156 -22.14 9.55 1.09
C ASP A 156 -20.61 9.48 1.03
N CYS A 157 -20.05 8.76 0.04
CA CYS A 157 -18.61 8.77 -0.23
C CYS A 157 -18.14 10.18 -0.59
N TYR A 158 -18.81 10.85 -1.53
CA TYR A 158 -18.44 12.21 -1.94
C TYR A 158 -18.70 13.26 -0.86
N LYS A 159 -19.76 13.13 -0.05
CA LYS A 159 -19.96 13.96 1.15
C LYS A 159 -18.82 13.80 2.15
N SER A 160 -18.36 12.56 2.36
CA SER A 160 -17.23 12.27 3.25
C SER A 160 -15.94 12.88 2.73
N LEU A 161 -15.73 12.83 1.41
CA LEU A 161 -14.60 13.50 0.74
C LEU A 161 -14.65 15.01 0.87
N ALA A 162 -15.80 15.64 0.65
CA ALA A 162 -15.97 17.08 0.83
C ALA A 162 -15.71 17.53 2.27
N LYS A 163 -16.11 16.71 3.25
CA LYS A 163 -15.95 17.03 4.68
C LYS A 163 -14.53 16.79 5.21
N LYS A 164 -13.93 15.64 4.87
CA LYS A 164 -12.62 15.23 5.40
C LYS A 164 -11.46 15.66 4.51
N GLY A 165 -11.65 15.67 3.19
CA GLY A 165 -10.67 16.10 2.18
C GLY A 165 -9.27 15.56 2.44
N ASP A 166 -8.31 16.48 2.48
CA ASP A 166 -6.89 16.24 2.70
C ASP A 166 -6.49 16.09 4.18
N ARG A 167 -7.45 16.08 5.12
CA ARG A 167 -7.17 15.84 6.55
C ARG A 167 -7.09 14.35 6.90
N ARG A 168 -7.28 13.47 5.92
CA ARG A 168 -7.20 12.02 6.11
C ARG A 168 -5.74 11.60 6.22
N PHE A 169 -5.49 10.66 7.13
CA PHE A 169 -4.21 9.96 7.21
C PHE A 169 -4.43 8.54 6.70
N LEU A 170 -3.76 8.17 5.61
CA LEU A 170 -4.00 6.90 4.89
C LEU A 170 -2.90 5.84 5.12
N GLY A 171 -1.95 6.13 6.01
CA GLY A 171 -0.99 5.17 6.53
C GLY A 171 0.45 5.67 6.60
N SER A 172 1.25 4.97 7.40
CA SER A 172 2.70 5.09 7.51
C SER A 172 3.39 3.95 6.78
N TYR A 173 4.58 4.22 6.23
CA TYR A 173 5.39 3.23 5.53
C TYR A 173 6.76 3.04 6.19
N PHE A 174 7.20 1.80 6.26
CA PHE A 174 8.49 1.44 6.86
C PHE A 174 9.23 0.44 5.97
N ARG A 175 10.51 0.71 5.69
CA ARG A 175 11.43 -0.29 5.17
C ARG A 175 11.91 -1.18 6.31
N VAL A 176 11.85 -2.49 6.09
CA VAL A 176 12.30 -3.51 7.04
C VAL A 176 13.24 -4.47 6.32
N GLY A 177 14.50 -4.50 6.76
CA GLY A 177 15.51 -5.46 6.29
C GLY A 177 15.77 -6.54 7.34
N PHE A 178 15.93 -7.79 6.89
CA PHE A 178 16.18 -8.94 7.76
C PHE A 178 17.58 -9.51 7.53
N TYR A 179 18.40 -9.63 8.58
CA TYR A 179 19.77 -10.11 8.50
C TYR A 179 20.08 -11.13 9.60
N GLY A 180 20.83 -12.17 9.27
CA GLY A 180 21.05 -13.35 10.13
C GLY A 180 20.29 -14.59 9.67
N PHE A 181 20.89 -15.77 9.89
CA PHE A 181 20.39 -17.04 9.35
C PHE A 181 19.05 -17.48 9.94
N TRP A 182 18.72 -17.01 11.15
CA TRP A 182 17.44 -17.30 11.84
C TRP A 182 16.19 -16.89 11.05
N PHE A 183 16.34 -15.98 10.09
CA PHE A 183 15.26 -15.49 9.25
C PHE A 183 14.95 -16.38 8.04
N GLY A 184 15.75 -17.42 7.77
CA GLY A 184 15.51 -18.35 6.65
C GLY A 184 15.34 -17.62 5.32
N ASP A 185 14.21 -17.84 4.64
CA ASP A 185 13.86 -17.20 3.36
C ASP A 185 13.82 -15.67 3.39
N LEU A 186 13.72 -15.05 4.59
CA LEU A 186 13.73 -13.60 4.75
C LEU A 186 15.16 -13.04 4.85
N HIS A 187 16.17 -13.86 5.07
CA HIS A 187 17.56 -13.40 5.18
C HIS A 187 17.98 -12.61 3.92
N MET A 188 18.57 -11.43 4.13
CA MET A 188 19.00 -10.49 3.09
C MET A 188 17.88 -9.90 2.23
N LYS A 189 16.63 -10.00 2.69
CA LYS A 189 15.48 -9.40 2.01
C LYS A 189 15.00 -8.14 2.71
N GLU A 190 14.59 -7.18 1.88
CA GLU A 190 13.97 -5.94 2.32
C GLU A 190 12.51 -5.88 1.89
N PHE A 191 11.67 -5.33 2.76
CA PHE A 191 10.25 -5.15 2.51
C PHE A 191 9.82 -3.74 2.88
N ILE A 192 8.83 -3.22 2.17
CA ILE A 192 8.05 -2.08 2.63
C ILE A 192 6.83 -2.61 3.38
N TYR A 193 6.57 -2.09 4.57
CA TYR A 193 5.40 -2.36 5.40
C TYR A 193 4.47 -1.14 5.38
N LYS A 194 3.16 -1.39 5.30
CA LYS A 194 2.11 -0.37 5.44
C LYS A 194 1.38 -0.53 6.77
N GLU A 195 1.34 0.54 7.56
CA GLU A 195 0.55 0.63 8.80
C GLU A 195 -0.56 1.67 8.65
N GLU A 196 -1.79 1.36 9.05
CA GLU A 196 -2.97 2.22 8.80
C GLU A 196 -3.08 3.39 9.80
N ALA A 197 -2.48 3.26 10.98
CA ALA A 197 -2.43 4.33 11.98
C ALA A 197 -1.24 5.28 11.74
N LEU A 198 -1.28 6.47 12.36
CA LEU A 198 -0.14 7.39 12.50
C LEU A 198 0.90 6.78 13.46
N MET A 199 1.39 5.59 13.11
CA MET A 199 2.34 4.82 13.89
C MET A 199 3.72 5.44 13.71
N LYS A 200 4.42 5.63 14.82
CA LYS A 200 5.79 6.15 14.81
C LYS A 200 6.80 5.04 14.59
N LEU A 201 7.99 5.41 14.11
CA LEU A 201 9.10 4.47 13.92
C LEU A 201 9.41 3.66 15.18
N SER A 202 9.45 4.30 16.36
CA SER A 202 9.72 3.63 17.64
C SER A 202 8.66 2.58 17.99
N GLU A 203 7.39 2.90 17.77
CA GLU A 203 6.26 2.01 18.04
C GLU A 203 6.30 0.79 17.10
N PHE A 204 6.55 1.04 15.81
CA PHE A 204 6.65 -0.01 14.81
C PHE A 204 7.88 -0.92 15.03
N SER A 205 9.03 -0.33 15.34
CA SER A 205 10.25 -1.09 15.66
C SER A 205 10.03 -2.00 16.88
N LEU A 206 9.42 -1.49 17.95
CA LEU A 206 9.10 -2.28 19.13
C LEU A 206 8.09 -3.39 18.83
N LYS A 207 7.08 -3.12 18.01
CA LYS A 207 6.11 -4.13 17.55
C LYS A 207 6.80 -5.29 16.83
N LEU A 208 7.77 -5.00 15.95
CA LEU A 208 8.54 -6.03 15.24
C LEU A 208 9.50 -6.76 16.18
N GLU A 209 10.20 -6.04 17.05
CA GLU A 209 11.11 -6.62 18.04
C GLU A 209 10.39 -7.63 18.93
N ASN A 210 9.22 -7.28 19.47
CA ASN A 210 8.41 -8.17 20.29
C ASN A 210 7.96 -9.41 19.50
N LEU A 211 7.45 -9.21 18.27
CA LEU A 211 6.96 -10.30 17.43
C LEU A 211 8.05 -11.37 17.15
N TYR A 212 9.26 -10.94 16.83
CA TYR A 212 10.35 -11.88 16.54
C TYR A 212 11.05 -12.38 17.80
N SER A 213 11.04 -11.61 18.89
CA SER A 213 11.53 -12.06 20.20
C SER A 213 10.68 -13.21 20.76
N GLU A 214 9.36 -13.15 20.59
CA GLU A 214 8.45 -14.26 20.94
C GLU A 214 8.73 -15.53 20.13
N GLN A 215 9.20 -15.39 18.88
CA GLN A 215 9.45 -16.53 17.98
C GLN A 215 10.86 -17.13 18.11
N LEU A 216 11.87 -16.29 18.32
CA LEU A 216 13.30 -16.68 18.25
C LEU A 216 14.00 -16.65 19.62
N GLY A 217 13.42 -15.93 20.59
CA GLY A 217 13.99 -15.62 21.90
C GLY A 217 14.60 -14.20 21.93
N SER A 218 14.28 -13.44 22.97
CA SER A 218 14.64 -12.01 23.09
C SER A 218 16.15 -11.73 23.04
N GLU A 219 16.98 -12.64 23.53
CA GLU A 219 18.44 -12.46 23.54
C GLU A 219 19.06 -12.52 22.13
N LYS A 220 18.32 -13.03 21.14
CA LYS A 220 18.80 -13.22 19.77
C LYS A 220 18.40 -12.09 18.84
N VAL A 221 17.40 -11.29 19.17
CA VAL A 221 16.86 -10.26 18.26
C VAL A 221 17.50 -8.91 18.55
N GLU A 222 17.96 -8.22 17.51
CA GLU A 222 18.55 -6.88 17.65
C GLU A 222 18.04 -5.93 16.56
N ILE A 223 17.57 -4.75 16.98
CA ILE A 223 17.11 -3.72 16.05
C ILE A 223 18.27 -2.82 15.62
N ILE A 224 18.55 -2.80 14.31
CA ILE A 224 19.48 -1.84 13.71
C ILE A 224 18.74 -0.51 13.54
N LYS A 225 19.17 0.50 14.30
CA LYS A 225 18.59 1.85 14.30
C LYS A 225 19.11 2.74 13.17
N ASP A 226 20.31 2.43 12.67
CA ASP A 226 20.89 3.14 11.54
C ASP A 226 20.16 2.77 10.25
N SER A 227 20.05 3.72 9.32
CA SER A 227 19.43 3.55 8.00
C SER A 227 20.45 3.25 6.90
N ASN A 228 21.75 3.28 7.20
CA ASN A 228 22.81 2.91 6.26
C ASN A 228 22.69 1.47 5.76
N GLU A 229 23.42 1.19 4.70
CA GLU A 229 23.55 -0.17 4.18
C GLU A 229 24.25 -1.06 5.21
N VAL A 230 23.68 -2.23 5.48
CA VAL A 230 24.14 -3.10 6.56
C VAL A 230 25.32 -3.93 6.08
N ASP A 231 26.46 -3.74 6.73
CA ASP A 231 27.66 -4.54 6.51
C ASP A 231 27.55 -5.86 7.28
N THR A 232 27.14 -6.93 6.58
CA THR A 232 26.92 -8.25 7.18
C THR A 232 28.18 -8.88 7.76
N SER A 233 29.37 -8.44 7.34
CA SER A 233 30.64 -8.94 7.89
C SER A 233 30.88 -8.51 9.34
N LYS A 234 30.19 -7.46 9.79
CA LYS A 234 30.29 -6.92 11.15
C LYS A 234 29.21 -7.42 12.09
N LEU A 235 28.25 -8.20 11.58
CA LEU A 235 27.15 -8.72 12.37
C LEU A 235 27.56 -10.01 13.09
N ASP A 236 27.04 -10.21 14.30
CA ASP A 236 27.18 -11.48 15.01
C ASP A 236 26.33 -12.56 14.33
N GLY A 237 26.98 -13.62 13.84
CA GLY A 237 26.30 -14.74 13.20
C GLY A 237 25.30 -15.46 14.11
N GLY A 238 25.41 -15.33 15.43
CA GLY A 238 24.48 -15.91 16.40
C GLY A 238 23.16 -15.13 16.56
N LYS A 239 23.06 -13.91 16.02
CA LYS A 239 21.92 -13.01 16.22
C LYS A 239 21.06 -12.83 14.96
N ALA A 240 19.86 -12.32 15.20
CA ALA A 240 18.83 -12.00 14.21
C ALA A 240 18.63 -10.48 14.22
N TYR A 241 19.17 -9.80 13.21
CA TYR A 241 19.11 -8.35 13.09
C TYR A 241 17.94 -7.89 12.21
N ILE A 242 17.16 -6.93 12.70
CA ILE A 242 16.09 -6.30 11.95
C ILE A 242 16.41 -4.81 11.81
N GLN A 243 16.55 -4.34 10.58
CA GLN A 243 16.71 -2.91 10.31
C GLN A 243 15.37 -2.29 9.99
N VAL A 244 15.00 -1.22 10.68
CA VAL A 244 13.72 -0.52 10.46
C VAL A 244 13.99 0.93 10.11
N THR A 245 13.42 1.41 9.01
CA THR A 245 13.57 2.80 8.54
C THR A 245 12.22 3.35 8.11
N TYR A 246 11.85 4.53 8.58
CA TYR A 246 10.67 5.24 8.07
C TYR A 246 10.90 5.66 6.61
N VAL A 247 9.90 5.48 5.77
CA VAL A 247 9.96 5.88 4.35
C VAL A 247 8.72 6.66 3.96
N GLU A 248 8.88 7.53 2.98
CA GLU A 248 7.78 8.32 2.41
C GLU A 248 7.52 7.88 0.97
N PRO A 249 6.28 7.97 0.46
CA PRO A 249 6.01 7.77 -0.96
C PRO A 249 6.87 8.68 -1.84
N TYR A 250 7.50 8.13 -2.86
CA TYR A 250 8.35 8.84 -3.80
C TYR A 250 7.63 9.07 -5.13
N PHE A 251 7.68 10.31 -5.62
CA PHE A 251 7.11 10.71 -6.90
C PHE A 251 8.08 11.60 -7.67
N GLU A 252 8.11 11.43 -8.98
CA GLU A 252 8.76 12.39 -9.87
C GLU A 252 7.88 13.63 -10.09
N ASP A 253 8.49 14.74 -10.51
CA ASP A 253 7.78 16.01 -10.71
C ASP A 253 6.59 15.90 -11.67
N TRP A 254 6.70 15.05 -12.70
CA TRP A 254 5.60 14.83 -13.65
C TRP A 254 4.45 14.01 -13.03
N GLU A 255 4.73 13.12 -12.07
CA GLU A 255 3.70 12.38 -11.34
C GLU A 255 2.96 13.30 -10.38
N LEU A 256 3.68 14.22 -9.72
CA LEU A 256 3.08 15.20 -8.80
C LEU A 256 2.08 16.13 -9.50
N LYS A 257 2.22 16.35 -10.81
CA LYS A 257 1.22 17.07 -11.63
C LYS A 257 -0.11 16.31 -11.78
N LYS A 258 -0.08 14.98 -11.68
CA LYS A 258 -1.26 14.11 -11.77
C LYS A 258 -1.79 13.70 -10.39
N ARG A 259 -0.92 13.60 -9.39
CA ARG A 259 -1.26 13.19 -8.02
C ARG A 259 -1.49 14.41 -7.14
N LEU A 260 -2.71 14.94 -7.21
CA LEU A 260 -3.06 16.22 -6.60
C LEU A 260 -3.47 16.06 -5.13
N THR A 261 -4.24 15.02 -4.82
CA THR A 261 -4.85 14.81 -3.51
C THR A 261 -4.02 13.91 -2.60
N VAL A 262 -4.36 13.89 -1.31
CA VAL A 262 -3.78 12.92 -0.36
C VAL A 262 -4.06 11.47 -0.79
N PHE A 263 -5.24 11.19 -1.36
CA PHE A 263 -5.56 9.87 -1.89
C PHE A 263 -4.63 9.50 -3.04
N ASP A 264 -4.43 10.39 -4.01
CA ASP A 264 -3.55 10.12 -5.15
C ASP A 264 -2.11 9.88 -4.72
N LYS A 265 -1.67 10.48 -3.61
CA LYS A 265 -0.31 10.29 -3.06
C LYS A 265 -0.19 9.08 -2.13
N SER A 266 -1.29 8.39 -1.84
CA SER A 266 -1.33 7.26 -0.90
C SER A 266 -1.85 5.97 -1.52
N PHE A 267 -2.50 6.03 -2.69
CA PHE A 267 -3.13 4.91 -3.37
C PHE A 267 -2.44 4.62 -4.72
N ASN A 268 -2.28 3.33 -5.04
CA ASN A 268 -1.50 2.86 -6.18
C ASN A 268 -0.09 3.45 -6.22
N ILE A 269 0.63 3.32 -5.10
CA ILE A 269 2.00 3.79 -4.93
C ILE A 269 2.97 2.61 -4.82
N ARG A 270 4.13 2.73 -5.43
CA ARG A 270 5.10 1.62 -5.55
C ARG A 270 6.54 2.03 -5.20
N ARG A 271 6.81 3.33 -5.15
CA ARG A 271 8.13 3.88 -4.87
C ARG A 271 8.11 4.60 -3.55
N PHE A 272 9.15 4.39 -2.76
CA PHE A 272 9.32 4.96 -1.44
C PHE A 272 10.74 5.49 -1.31
N PHE A 273 10.95 6.51 -0.50
CA PHE A 273 12.30 7.02 -0.27
C PHE A 273 12.56 7.32 1.20
N PHE A 274 13.83 7.27 1.56
CA PHE A 274 14.35 7.82 2.80
C PHE A 274 15.70 8.50 2.51
N SER A 275 16.12 9.36 3.44
CA SER A 275 17.37 10.10 3.31
C SER A 275 18.25 9.83 4.52
N THR A 276 19.52 9.48 4.28
CA THR A 276 20.50 9.19 5.33
C THR A 276 21.61 10.24 5.30
N PRO A 277 21.77 11.04 6.37
CA PRO A 277 22.82 12.05 6.44
C PRO A 277 24.18 11.36 6.63
N PHE A 278 25.20 11.87 5.96
CA PHE A 278 26.57 11.39 6.14
C PHE A 278 27.59 12.50 5.89
N THR A 279 28.80 12.29 6.38
CA THR A 279 29.97 13.13 6.12
C THR A 279 31.04 12.28 5.43
N PRO A 280 31.97 12.87 4.66
CA PRO A 280 33.09 12.12 4.07
C PRO A 280 33.95 11.40 5.12
N GLY A 281 33.96 11.89 6.36
CA GLY A 281 34.64 11.26 7.50
C GLY A 281 33.86 10.12 8.16
N GLY A 282 32.73 9.67 7.60
CA GLY A 282 31.97 8.51 8.06
C GLY A 282 30.97 8.77 9.20
N LYS A 283 30.94 9.98 9.79
CA LYS A 283 29.92 10.37 10.77
C LYS A 283 28.60 10.72 10.06
N ALA A 284 27.46 10.49 10.71
CA ALA A 284 26.16 10.88 10.18
C ALA A 284 26.00 12.41 10.07
N HIS A 285 26.44 13.14 11.10
CA HIS A 285 26.32 14.59 11.20
C HIS A 285 27.67 15.29 11.26
N GLY A 286 27.76 16.46 10.64
CA GLY A 286 28.93 17.34 10.66
C GLY A 286 28.55 18.80 10.40
N GLU A 287 29.56 19.63 10.12
CA GLU A 287 29.35 21.03 9.75
C GLU A 287 28.63 21.16 8.40
N LEU A 288 27.93 22.29 8.20
CA LEU A 288 27.09 22.54 7.02
C LEU A 288 27.81 22.24 5.70
N HIS A 289 29.05 22.70 5.54
CA HIS A 289 29.83 22.53 4.31
C HIS A 289 30.33 21.10 4.07
N ASN A 290 30.23 20.22 5.08
CA ASN A 290 30.61 18.81 5.03
C ASN A 290 29.41 17.86 5.18
N GLN A 291 28.19 18.38 5.28
CA GLN A 291 26.98 17.60 5.47
C GLN A 291 26.44 17.13 4.12
N TRP A 292 26.65 15.85 3.80
CA TRP A 292 26.07 15.20 2.64
C TRP A 292 24.78 14.46 3.04
N MET A 293 24.00 14.10 2.04
CA MET A 293 22.79 13.30 2.20
C MET A 293 22.74 12.21 1.13
N LYS A 294 22.45 10.97 1.51
CA LYS A 294 22.16 9.89 0.58
C LYS A 294 20.64 9.71 0.51
N ARG A 295 20.03 9.99 -0.64
CA ARG A 295 18.63 9.67 -0.89
C ARG A 295 18.54 8.28 -1.51
N THR A 296 17.77 7.41 -0.89
CA THR A 296 17.55 6.03 -1.35
C THR A 296 16.11 5.88 -1.78
N VAL A 297 15.87 5.46 -3.01
CA VAL A 297 14.53 5.17 -3.56
C VAL A 297 14.37 3.67 -3.70
N LEU A 298 13.32 3.13 -3.09
CA LEU A 298 12.97 1.71 -3.05
C LEU A 298 11.74 1.49 -3.92
N THR A 299 11.77 0.47 -4.78
CA THR A 299 10.63 0.07 -5.60
C THR A 299 10.16 -1.32 -5.20
N THR A 300 8.88 -1.45 -4.87
CA THR A 300 8.27 -2.72 -4.45
C THR A 300 7.83 -3.60 -5.61
N GLU A 301 7.61 -4.90 -5.38
CA GLU A 301 7.10 -5.83 -6.39
C GLU A 301 5.74 -5.42 -6.98
N LYS A 302 4.85 -4.87 -6.13
CA LYS A 302 3.47 -4.46 -6.43
C LYS A 302 3.21 -3.06 -5.87
N SER A 303 2.06 -2.49 -6.17
CA SER A 303 1.66 -1.19 -5.59
C SER A 303 0.89 -1.39 -4.29
N PHE A 304 0.99 -0.45 -3.36
CA PHE A 304 0.06 -0.34 -2.23
C PHE A 304 -1.19 0.47 -2.59
N PRO A 305 -2.36 0.15 -2.00
CA PRO A 305 -2.60 -1.05 -1.19
C PRO A 305 -2.59 -2.34 -2.02
N TYR A 306 -2.47 -3.49 -1.34
CA TYR A 306 -2.45 -4.82 -1.97
C TYR A 306 -3.15 -5.85 -1.08
N VAL A 307 -3.22 -7.12 -1.49
CA VAL A 307 -3.74 -8.20 -0.63
C VAL A 307 -2.83 -8.53 0.57
N LYS A 308 -1.58 -8.03 0.56
CA LYS A 308 -0.60 -8.12 1.65
C LYS A 308 -0.27 -6.74 2.20
N ARG A 309 0.06 -6.69 3.50
CA ARG A 309 0.49 -5.47 4.23
C ARG A 309 1.99 -5.18 4.11
N ARG A 310 2.76 -6.08 3.51
CA ARG A 310 4.17 -5.89 3.19
C ARG A 310 4.47 -6.37 1.77
N LEU A 311 5.37 -5.68 1.09
CA LEU A 311 5.79 -5.98 -0.27
C LEU A 311 7.31 -5.99 -0.34
N GLU A 312 7.87 -6.97 -1.04
CA GLU A 312 9.31 -7.10 -1.23
C GLU A 312 9.84 -5.94 -2.06
N VAL A 313 10.99 -5.40 -1.67
CA VAL A 313 11.73 -4.41 -2.46
C VAL A 313 12.48 -5.17 -3.55
N ILE A 314 12.21 -4.84 -4.80
CA ILE A 314 12.81 -5.50 -5.96
C ILE A 314 13.91 -4.65 -6.61
N ARG A 315 13.98 -3.37 -6.26
CA ARG A 315 14.96 -2.42 -6.81
C ARG A 315 15.22 -1.30 -5.81
N THR A 316 16.49 -0.95 -5.68
CA THR A 316 16.98 0.13 -4.83
C THR A 316 17.89 1.04 -5.66
N ASP A 317 17.56 2.31 -5.73
CA ASP A 317 18.37 3.36 -6.39
C ASP A 317 18.88 4.33 -5.34
N THR A 318 20.12 4.81 -5.47
CA THR A 318 20.68 5.78 -4.53
C THR A 318 21.27 6.98 -5.25
N VAL A 319 21.07 8.16 -4.67
CA VAL A 319 21.62 9.43 -5.13
C VAL A 319 22.29 10.13 -3.96
N LYS A 320 23.54 10.56 -4.16
CA LYS A 320 24.28 11.36 -3.18
C LYS A 320 24.10 12.84 -3.50
N LEU A 321 23.63 13.58 -2.52
CA LEU A 321 23.43 15.02 -2.57
C LEU A 321 24.60 15.72 -1.88
N LYS A 322 25.16 16.70 -2.58
CA LYS A 322 26.23 17.57 -2.10
C LYS A 322 25.71 18.52 -1.01
N PRO A 323 26.59 19.07 -0.16
CA PRO A 323 26.19 19.99 0.90
C PRO A 323 25.32 21.17 0.45
N LEU A 324 25.63 21.76 -0.71
CA LEU A 324 24.81 22.84 -1.28
C LEU A 324 23.40 22.36 -1.67
N GLU A 325 23.28 21.18 -2.27
CA GLU A 325 21.99 20.61 -2.67
C GLU A 325 21.15 20.26 -1.42
N VAL A 326 21.80 19.77 -0.36
CA VAL A 326 21.15 19.53 0.94
C VAL A 326 20.63 20.84 1.54
N ALA A 327 21.42 21.92 1.49
CA ALA A 327 20.99 23.23 1.96
C ALA A 327 19.77 23.75 1.17
N ILE A 328 19.79 23.64 -0.16
CA ILE A 328 18.66 24.02 -1.02
C ILE A 328 17.40 23.22 -0.65
N LEU A 329 17.51 21.89 -0.56
CA LEU A 329 16.39 21.02 -0.20
C LEU A 329 15.78 21.37 1.16
N ASN A 330 16.61 21.65 2.16
CA ASN A 330 16.13 22.04 3.50
C ASN A 330 15.38 23.38 3.44
N MET A 331 15.90 24.36 2.70
CA MET A 331 15.23 25.66 2.50
C MET A 331 13.90 25.51 1.77
N GLU A 332 13.86 24.72 0.69
CA GLU A 332 12.64 24.43 -0.06
C GLU A 332 11.59 23.71 0.79
N SER A 333 12.00 22.71 1.58
CA SER A 333 11.11 22.03 2.52
C SER A 333 10.48 23.01 3.51
N LYS A 334 11.31 23.88 4.11
CA LYS A 334 10.83 24.87 5.08
C LYS A 334 9.83 25.86 4.45
N ILE A 335 10.09 26.29 3.22
CA ILE A 335 9.16 27.15 2.46
C ILE A 335 7.84 26.42 2.19
N HIS A 336 7.88 25.15 1.79
CA HIS A 336 6.68 24.35 1.56
C HIS A 336 5.86 24.16 2.83
N GLU A 337 6.50 23.85 3.97
CA GLU A 337 5.84 23.75 5.27
C GLU A 337 5.13 25.04 5.65
N LEU A 338 5.80 26.19 5.52
CA LEU A 338 5.20 27.49 5.82
C LEU A 338 4.01 27.81 4.90
N LYS A 339 4.16 27.59 3.59
CA LYS A 339 3.05 27.76 2.62
C LYS A 339 1.86 26.85 2.96
N ALA A 340 2.13 25.60 3.34
CA ALA A 340 1.09 24.65 3.70
C ALA A 340 0.29 25.11 4.93
N VAL A 341 0.94 25.71 5.92
CA VAL A 341 0.25 26.28 7.10
C VAL A 341 -0.58 27.51 6.72
N LEU A 342 -0.01 28.43 5.93
CA LEU A 342 -0.68 29.66 5.51
C LEU A 342 -1.91 29.40 4.62
N ASN A 343 -1.86 28.36 3.79
CA ASN A 343 -2.96 27.98 2.90
C ASN A 343 -4.10 27.22 3.61
N ARG A 344 -3.95 26.86 4.90
CA ARG A 344 -5.04 26.23 5.66
C ARG A 344 -6.12 27.26 6.00
N THR A 345 -7.38 26.88 5.82
CA THR A 345 -8.53 27.71 6.20
C THR A 345 -9.38 26.98 7.26
N PRO A 346 -9.52 27.52 8.49
CA PRO A 346 -8.79 28.67 9.03
C PRO A 346 -7.29 28.37 9.24
N CYS A 347 -6.45 29.42 9.23
CA CYS A 347 -5.02 29.28 9.47
C CYS A 347 -4.77 28.85 10.92
N ASP A 348 -3.93 27.84 11.12
CA ASP A 348 -3.53 27.38 12.45
C ASP A 348 -2.44 28.30 13.00
N SER A 349 -2.84 29.27 13.83
CA SER A 349 -1.93 30.28 14.38
C SER A 349 -0.84 29.70 15.27
N LYS A 350 -1.12 28.61 16.00
CA LYS A 350 -0.13 27.93 16.85
C LYS A 350 0.93 27.23 16.00
N LEU A 351 0.49 26.48 14.99
CA LEU A 351 1.40 25.81 14.08
C LEU A 351 2.24 26.82 13.28
N LEU A 352 1.63 27.93 12.85
CA LEU A 352 2.34 29.00 12.16
C LEU A 352 3.42 29.62 13.06
N GLN A 353 3.07 29.96 14.30
CA GLN A 353 4.02 30.51 15.26
C GLN A 353 5.19 29.56 15.52
N MET A 354 4.92 28.26 15.71
CA MET A 354 5.96 27.25 15.89
C MET A 354 6.91 27.18 14.68
N GLN A 355 6.35 27.20 13.46
CA GLN A 355 7.14 27.13 12.24
C GLN A 355 7.99 28.38 12.00
N LEU A 356 7.43 29.57 12.27
CA LEU A 356 8.13 30.86 12.17
C LEU A 356 9.24 31.00 13.21
N GLN A 357 8.98 30.62 14.46
CA GLN A 357 9.98 30.67 15.52
C GLN A 357 11.20 29.80 15.17
N GLY A 358 10.98 28.57 14.69
CA GLY A 358 12.08 27.70 14.26
C GLY A 358 12.79 28.14 12.97
N GLY A 359 12.21 29.07 12.20
CA GLY A 359 12.80 29.59 10.96
C GLY A 359 13.54 30.91 11.09
N ILE A 360 13.15 31.77 12.03
CA ILE A 360 13.67 33.16 12.16
C ILE A 360 14.36 33.38 13.51
N ALA A 361 13.95 32.67 14.56
CA ALA A 361 14.46 32.87 15.92
C ALA A 361 15.47 31.80 16.37
N THR A 362 15.97 31.00 15.44
CA THR A 362 17.09 30.07 15.65
C THR A 362 18.39 30.85 15.68
N ALA A 363 18.89 31.12 16.88
CA ALA A 363 20.21 31.68 17.15
C ALA A 363 21.32 30.63 16.99
#